data_AF-A0A3N4VRJ5-F1
#
_entry.id   AF-A0A3N4VRJ5-F1
#
_cell.length_a   1.000
_cell.length_b   1.000
_cell.length_c   1.000
_cell.angle_alpha   90.00
_cell.angle_beta   90.00
_cell.angle_gamma   90.00
#
_symmetry.space_group_name_H-M   'P 1'
#
loop_
_entity.id
_entity.type
_entity.pdbx_description
1 polymer ?
#
loop_
_entity_poly.entity_id
_entity_poly.type
_entity_poly.pdbx_seq_one_letter_code
_entity_poly.pdbx_strand_id
1 'polypeptide(L)'
;MMLFLVSIFCAFWFLYELKNFPLKINTLIYQNMSDLVSLDLTLEQLISHSKLQEKNSRLKNFILFLSLPILSLFLNHYPPTIITIIFILIYLSILDTLYYLTDSKYVTIIFIITLLHLVLFNEYNIYPYIISLLFTLIFFFLLIQITQFLLKKEVFGMGDVIILVAISPLFRLEEILLLLLIASLSGLIFASGYFLVKKEKLTKLPFIPFISFSTLLLLIIN
;
A
#
# COMPACT_ATOMS: atom_id res chain seq x y z
N MET A 1 -16.84 1.85 -20.78
CA MET A 1 -17.11 0.40 -20.97
C MET A 1 -15.83 -0.44 -20.93
N MET A 2 -14.77 -0.08 -21.66
CA MET A 2 -13.48 -0.80 -21.63
C MET A 2 -12.81 -0.80 -20.24
N LEU A 3 -12.71 0.36 -19.58
CA LEU A 3 -12.15 0.48 -18.22
C LEU A 3 -12.90 -0.37 -17.17
N PHE A 4 -14.22 -0.47 -17.31
CA PHE A 4 -15.03 -1.32 -16.43
C PHE A 4 -14.68 -2.80 -16.60
N LEU A 5 -14.53 -3.30 -17.84
CA LEU A 5 -14.09 -4.68 -18.07
C LEU A 5 -12.68 -4.92 -17.53
N VAL A 6 -11.75 -3.98 -17.75
CA VAL A 6 -10.39 -4.04 -17.20
C VAL A 6 -10.43 -4.12 -15.67
N SER A 7 -11.28 -3.35 -14.99
CA SER A 7 -11.40 -3.38 -13.53
C SER A 7 -11.83 -4.75 -12.99
N ILE A 8 -12.69 -5.48 -13.71
CA ILE A 8 -13.10 -6.83 -13.35
C ILE A 8 -11.93 -7.81 -13.51
N PHE A 9 -11.18 -7.73 -14.62
CA PHE A 9 -9.97 -8.53 -14.79
C PHE A 9 -8.92 -8.24 -13.72
N CYS A 10 -8.71 -6.97 -13.36
CA CYS A 10 -7.84 -6.58 -12.26
C CYS A 10 -8.33 -7.17 -10.93
N ALA A 11 -9.63 -7.16 -10.64
CA ALA A 11 -10.19 -7.77 -9.43
C ALA A 11 -9.88 -9.28 -9.35
N PHE A 12 -10.03 -10.00 -10.47
CA PHE A 12 -9.64 -11.42 -10.54
C PHE A 12 -8.14 -11.62 -10.32
N TRP A 13 -7.31 -10.81 -10.97
CA TRP A 13 -5.85 -10.87 -10.84
C TRP A 13 -5.40 -10.63 -9.40
N PHE A 14 -5.90 -9.57 -8.75
CA PHE A 14 -5.55 -9.26 -7.37
C PHE A 14 -6.05 -10.30 -6.38
N LEU A 15 -7.21 -10.91 -6.62
CA LEU A 15 -7.71 -12.01 -5.80
C LEU A 15 -6.83 -13.25 -5.93
N TYR A 16 -6.40 -13.59 -7.15
CA TYR A 16 -5.43 -14.66 -7.37
C TYR A 16 -4.11 -14.36 -6.64
N GLU A 17 -3.61 -13.13 -6.75
CA GLU A 17 -2.35 -12.74 -6.11
C GLU A 17 -2.45 -12.77 -4.57
N LEU A 18 -3.55 -12.28 -3.98
CA LEU A 18 -3.79 -12.33 -2.52
C LEU A 18 -3.84 -13.76 -1.97
N LYS A 19 -4.39 -14.72 -2.75
CA LYS A 19 -4.46 -16.13 -2.35
C LYS A 19 -3.08 -16.77 -2.34
N ASN A 20 -2.28 -16.48 -3.35
CA ASN A 20 -0.95 -17.08 -3.50
C ASN A 20 0.15 -16.34 -2.72
N PHE A 21 -0.13 -15.14 -2.21
CA PHE A 21 0.85 -14.32 -1.49
C PHE A 21 1.54 -15.06 -0.33
N PRO A 22 0.82 -15.72 0.61
CA PRO A 22 1.47 -16.47 1.70
C PRO A 22 2.40 -17.57 1.21
N LEU A 23 1.98 -18.31 0.19
CA LEU A 23 2.78 -19.37 -0.41
C LEU A 23 4.06 -18.80 -1.03
N LYS A 24 3.95 -17.74 -1.85
CA LYS A 24 5.09 -17.07 -2.49
C LYS A 24 6.13 -16.59 -1.48
N ILE A 25 5.69 -16.01 -0.37
CA ILE A 25 6.60 -15.53 0.68
C ILE A 25 7.25 -16.70 1.42
N ASN A 26 6.50 -17.73 1.80
CA ASN A 26 7.06 -18.91 2.46
C ASN A 26 8.07 -19.63 1.55
N THR A 27 7.79 -19.74 0.24
CA THR A 27 8.72 -20.33 -0.73
C THR A 27 10.00 -19.50 -0.88
N LEU A 28 9.89 -18.17 -0.95
CA LEU A 28 11.04 -17.27 -1.05
C LEU A 28 11.93 -17.36 0.19
N ILE A 29 11.32 -17.37 1.38
CA ILE A 29 12.06 -17.53 2.64
C ILE A 29 12.77 -18.88 2.67
N TYR A 30 12.08 -19.96 2.28
CA TYR A 30 12.68 -21.30 2.24
C TYR A 30 13.92 -21.34 1.35
N GLN A 31 13.82 -20.83 0.13
CA GLN A 31 14.93 -20.78 -0.83
C GLN A 31 16.11 -19.97 -0.28
N ASN A 32 15.86 -18.75 0.21
CA ASN A 32 16.91 -17.92 0.78
C ASN A 32 17.59 -18.58 1.99
N MET A 33 16.84 -19.31 2.80
CA MET A 33 17.40 -20.02 3.95
C MET A 33 18.19 -21.27 3.52
N SER A 34 17.71 -22.04 2.54
CA SER A 34 18.39 -23.23 2.04
C SER A 34 19.70 -22.89 1.32
N ASP A 35 19.77 -21.72 0.68
CA ASP A 35 20.97 -21.25 -0.01
C ASP A 35 22.07 -20.83 0.99
N LEU A 36 21.67 -20.40 2.19
CA LEU A 36 22.60 -19.95 3.24
C LEU A 36 23.02 -21.07 4.20
N VAL A 37 22.11 -22.02 4.47
CA VAL A 37 22.30 -23.07 5.48
C VAL A 37 21.66 -24.37 5.01
N SER A 38 22.31 -25.51 5.29
CA SER A 38 21.68 -26.82 5.11
C SER A 38 20.49 -26.97 6.05
N LEU A 39 19.28 -26.94 5.49
CA LEU A 39 18.04 -27.12 6.23
C LEU A 39 17.64 -28.58 6.28
N ASP A 40 17.38 -29.11 7.47
CA ASP A 40 16.79 -30.43 7.68
C ASP A 40 15.26 -30.44 7.46
N LEU A 41 14.67 -29.28 7.16
CA LEU A 41 13.23 -29.08 6.98
C LEU A 41 12.88 -29.07 5.49
N THR A 42 11.78 -29.74 5.14
CA THR A 42 11.19 -29.61 3.80
C THR A 42 10.31 -28.36 3.70
N LEU A 43 10.10 -27.87 2.47
CA LEU A 43 9.24 -26.72 2.21
C LEU A 43 7.81 -26.92 2.76
N GLU A 44 7.26 -28.12 2.66
CA GLU A 44 5.93 -28.45 3.17
C GLU A 44 5.85 -28.38 4.71
N GLN A 45 6.92 -28.80 5.39
CA GLN A 45 7.03 -28.68 6.84
C GLN A 45 7.12 -27.21 7.25
N LEU A 46 7.85 -26.37 6.51
CA LEU A 46 7.91 -24.93 6.78
C LEU A 46 6.54 -24.27 6.59
N ILE A 47 5.82 -24.60 5.52
CA ILE A 47 4.49 -24.03 5.25
C ILE A 47 3.49 -24.41 6.35
N SER A 48 3.48 -25.68 6.79
CA SER A 48 2.55 -26.13 7.84
C SER A 48 2.79 -25.44 9.19
N HIS A 49 4.04 -25.08 9.49
CA HIS A 49 4.40 -24.37 10.72
C HIS A 49 4.38 -22.84 10.58
N SER A 50 4.21 -22.31 9.36
CA SER A 50 4.22 -20.86 9.13
C SER A 50 3.00 -20.19 9.73
N LYS A 51 3.22 -19.06 10.41
CA LYS A 51 2.14 -18.16 10.86
C LYS A 51 1.49 -17.40 9.69
N LEU A 52 2.15 -17.35 8.53
CA LEU A 52 1.65 -16.72 7.33
C LEU A 52 0.89 -17.76 6.50
N GLN A 53 -0.40 -17.90 6.79
CA GLN A 53 -1.32 -18.78 6.07
C GLN A 53 -2.39 -17.97 5.33
N GLU A 54 -3.02 -18.59 4.34
CA GLU A 54 -4.11 -17.95 3.60
C GLU A 54 -5.26 -17.56 4.54
N LYS A 55 -5.57 -16.27 4.61
CA LYS A 55 -6.75 -15.79 5.32
C LYS A 55 -7.95 -15.75 4.38
N ASN A 56 -8.89 -16.66 4.58
CA ASN A 56 -10.14 -16.69 3.82
C ASN A 56 -11.15 -15.68 4.39
N SER A 57 -11.10 -14.45 3.92
CA SER A 57 -12.09 -13.42 4.25
C SER A 57 -13.01 -13.19 3.05
N ARG A 58 -14.31 -13.43 3.20
CA ARG A 58 -15.29 -13.08 2.15
C ARG A 58 -15.32 -11.57 1.86
N LEU A 59 -14.97 -10.75 2.85
CA LEU A 59 -14.92 -9.29 2.73
C LEU A 59 -13.88 -8.84 1.70
N LYS A 60 -12.72 -9.52 1.60
CA LYS A 60 -11.67 -9.16 0.62
C LYS A 60 -12.18 -9.28 -0.82
N ASN A 61 -12.96 -10.33 -1.09
CA ASN A 61 -13.56 -10.56 -2.41
C ASN A 61 -14.61 -9.49 -2.71
N PHE A 62 -15.48 -9.19 -1.74
CA PHE A 62 -16.52 -8.18 -1.90
C PHE A 62 -15.91 -6.80 -2.14
N ILE A 63 -14.87 -6.41 -1.38
CA ILE A 63 -14.20 -5.13 -1.56
C ILE A 63 -13.60 -5.04 -2.97
N LEU A 64 -12.86 -6.03 -3.45
CA LEU A 64 -12.25 -5.97 -4.79
C LEU A 64 -13.29 -5.90 -5.92
N PHE A 65 -14.28 -6.81 -5.91
CA PHE A 65 -15.28 -6.87 -6.99
C PHE A 65 -16.30 -5.74 -6.96
N LEU A 66 -16.50 -5.08 -5.83
CA LEU A 66 -17.39 -3.92 -5.73
C LEU A 66 -16.63 -2.61 -5.96
N SER A 67 -15.51 -2.40 -5.27
CA SER A 67 -14.81 -1.11 -5.30
C SER A 67 -14.16 -0.81 -6.65
N LEU A 68 -13.47 -1.79 -7.27
CA LEU A 68 -12.73 -1.53 -8.50
C LEU A 68 -13.65 -1.14 -9.68
N PRO A 69 -14.77 -1.85 -9.95
CA PRO A 69 -15.66 -1.45 -11.03
C PRO A 69 -16.39 -0.15 -10.75
N ILE A 70 -16.82 0.09 -9.52
CA ILE A 70 -17.46 1.35 -9.14
C ILE A 70 -16.49 2.52 -9.32
N LEU A 71 -15.26 2.39 -8.83
CA LEU A 71 -14.23 3.43 -8.99
C LEU A 71 -13.86 3.64 -10.45
N SER A 72 -13.84 2.59 -11.27
CA SER A 72 -13.59 2.73 -12.71
C SER A 72 -14.65 3.60 -13.42
N LEU A 73 -15.89 3.60 -12.92
CA LEU A 73 -16.97 4.43 -13.45
C LEU A 73 -16.82 5.88 -12.99
N PHE A 74 -16.56 6.09 -11.69
CA PHE A 74 -16.39 7.43 -11.12
C PHE A 74 -15.13 8.13 -11.61
N LEU A 75 -14.03 7.40 -11.81
CA LEU A 75 -12.73 7.94 -12.19
C LEU A 75 -12.45 7.90 -13.69
N ASN A 76 -13.48 7.65 -14.52
CA ASN A 76 -13.32 7.50 -15.98
C ASN A 76 -12.77 8.76 -16.68
N HIS A 77 -12.79 9.92 -16.01
CA HIS A 77 -12.21 11.18 -16.50
C HIS A 77 -10.71 11.30 -16.23
N TYR A 78 -10.15 10.51 -15.31
CA TYR A 78 -8.73 10.54 -14.98
C TYR A 78 -7.89 9.70 -15.97
N PRO A 79 -6.60 10.03 -16.14
CA PRO A 79 -5.71 9.23 -16.97
C PRO A 79 -5.60 7.78 -16.45
N PRO A 80 -5.43 6.78 -17.35
CA PRO A 80 -5.34 5.38 -16.96
C PRO A 80 -4.22 5.07 -15.94
N THR A 81 -3.16 5.87 -15.92
CA THR A 81 -2.06 5.75 -14.94
C THR A 81 -2.56 5.93 -13.51
N ILE A 82 -3.38 6.98 -13.26
CA ILE A 82 -3.94 7.27 -11.93
C ILE A 82 -4.90 6.17 -11.50
N ILE A 83 -5.79 5.72 -12.40
CA ILE A 83 -6.74 4.64 -12.12
C ILE A 83 -5.98 3.35 -11.72
N THR A 84 -4.90 3.03 -12.44
CA THR A 84 -4.06 1.86 -12.15
C THR A 84 -3.37 1.98 -10.78
N ILE A 85 -2.86 3.15 -10.43
CA ILE A 85 -2.26 3.40 -9.10
C ILE A 85 -3.30 3.16 -7.99
N ILE A 86 -4.51 3.71 -8.14
CA ILE A 86 -5.60 3.54 -7.16
C ILE A 86 -5.97 2.05 -7.01
N PHE A 87 -6.05 1.31 -8.12
CA PHE A 87 -6.32 -0.12 -8.11
C PHE A 87 -5.27 -0.90 -7.31
N ILE A 88 -4.00 -0.57 -7.50
CA ILE A 88 -2.90 -1.20 -6.76
C ILE A 88 -2.93 -0.80 -5.28
N LEU A 89 -3.22 0.46 -4.96
CA LEU A 89 -3.35 0.93 -3.58
C LEU A 89 -4.48 0.20 -2.82
N ILE A 90 -5.62 -0.06 -3.46
CA ILE A 90 -6.70 -0.86 -2.88
C ILE A 90 -6.23 -2.30 -2.61
N TYR A 91 -5.50 -2.91 -3.55
CA TYR A 91 -4.91 -4.22 -3.34
C TYR A 91 -3.93 -4.23 -2.15
N LEU A 92 -3.02 -3.25 -2.07
CA LEU A 92 -2.05 -3.15 -0.97
C LEU A 92 -2.74 -2.87 0.38
N SER A 93 -3.81 -2.07 0.40
CA SER A 93 -4.64 -1.85 1.58
C SER A 93 -5.26 -3.14 2.11
N ILE A 94 -5.78 -4.00 1.22
CA ILE A 94 -6.31 -5.32 1.59
C ILE A 94 -5.18 -6.23 2.08
N LEU A 95 -4.01 -6.20 1.44
CA LEU A 95 -2.87 -7.00 1.84
C LEU A 95 -2.38 -6.62 3.24
N ASP A 96 -2.28 -5.32 3.53
CA ASP A 96 -1.85 -4.79 4.82
C ASP A 96 -2.85 -5.11 5.93
N THR A 97 -4.15 -4.97 5.67
CA THR A 97 -5.19 -5.33 6.65
C THR A 97 -5.21 -6.82 6.99
N LEU A 98 -4.89 -7.69 6.03
CA LEU A 98 -4.85 -9.13 6.26
C LEU A 98 -3.54 -9.59 6.88
N TYR A 99 -2.39 -9.06 6.45
CA TYR A 99 -1.08 -9.64 6.75
C TYR A 99 -0.10 -8.67 7.42
N TYR A 100 -0.40 -7.37 7.54
CA TYR A 100 0.51 -6.32 8.00
C TYR A 100 1.85 -6.28 7.24
N LEU A 101 1.78 -6.64 5.97
CA LEU A 101 2.90 -6.73 5.04
C LEU A 101 2.60 -5.85 3.82
N THR A 102 3.64 -5.56 3.07
CA THR A 102 3.55 -4.77 1.83
C THR A 102 4.27 -5.54 0.74
N ASP A 103 3.65 -5.66 -0.44
CA ASP A 103 4.28 -6.32 -1.58
C ASP A 103 5.14 -5.30 -2.36
N SER A 104 6.45 -5.40 -2.19
CA SER A 104 7.42 -4.48 -2.80
C SER A 104 7.31 -4.43 -4.32
N LYS A 105 6.91 -5.53 -4.98
CA LYS A 105 6.69 -5.56 -6.43
C LYS A 105 5.67 -4.50 -6.85
N TYR A 106 4.54 -4.44 -6.16
CA TYR A 106 3.47 -3.49 -6.49
C TYR A 106 3.82 -2.07 -6.08
N VAL A 107 4.58 -1.89 -5.01
CA VAL A 107 5.11 -0.57 -4.63
C VAL A 107 6.08 -0.03 -5.69
N THR A 108 6.96 -0.89 -6.22
CA THR A 108 7.85 -0.53 -7.34
C THR A 108 7.05 -0.19 -8.61
N ILE A 109 6.00 -0.96 -8.92
CA ILE A 109 5.10 -0.66 -10.05
C ILE A 109 4.44 0.71 -9.85
N ILE A 110 3.93 1.03 -8.66
CA ILE A 110 3.39 2.37 -8.36
C ILE A 110 4.46 3.43 -8.66
N PHE A 111 5.66 3.29 -8.11
CA PHE A 111 6.72 4.28 -8.29
C PHE A 111 7.08 4.50 -9.78
N ILE A 112 7.15 3.43 -10.57
CA ILE A 112 7.41 3.55 -12.01
C ILE A 112 6.25 4.27 -12.72
N ILE A 113 4.99 3.92 -12.39
CA ILE A 113 3.82 4.54 -13.01
C ILE A 113 3.69 6.01 -12.60
N THR A 114 4.02 6.39 -11.37
CA THR A 114 3.96 7.79 -10.91
C THR A 114 5.01 8.65 -11.61
N LEU A 115 6.24 8.15 -11.77
CA LEU A 115 7.26 8.82 -12.56
C LEU A 115 6.88 8.94 -14.04
N LEU A 116 6.35 7.86 -14.64
CA LEU A 116 5.88 7.87 -16.01
C LEU A 116 4.71 8.86 -16.19
N HIS A 117 3.80 8.92 -15.24
CA HIS A 117 2.70 9.89 -15.24
C HIS A 117 3.22 11.32 -15.20
N LEU A 118 4.18 11.60 -14.31
CA LEU A 118 4.82 12.91 -14.19
C LEU A 118 5.53 13.34 -15.48
N VAL A 119 6.21 12.44 -16.18
CA VAL A 119 6.87 12.76 -17.45
C VAL A 119 5.88 12.98 -18.59
N LEU A 120 4.81 12.18 -18.66
CA LEU A 120 3.86 12.22 -19.79
C LEU A 120 2.78 13.29 -19.67
N PHE A 121 2.38 13.67 -18.46
CA PHE A 121 1.19 14.51 -18.25
C PHE A 121 1.50 15.89 -17.64
N ASN A 122 2.70 16.12 -17.09
CA ASN A 122 3.06 17.43 -16.52
C ASN A 122 4.03 18.18 -17.44
N GLU A 123 3.50 18.77 -18.52
CA GLU A 123 4.30 19.39 -19.59
C GLU A 123 5.03 20.69 -19.18
N TYR A 124 4.52 21.46 -18.22
CA TYR A 124 4.99 22.84 -18.00
C TYR A 124 5.77 23.09 -16.71
N ASN A 125 5.64 22.27 -15.65
CA ASN A 125 6.40 22.48 -14.42
C ASN A 125 6.51 21.22 -13.55
N ILE A 126 7.57 20.44 -13.78
CA ILE A 126 7.86 19.19 -13.06
C ILE A 126 8.55 19.45 -11.70
N TYR A 127 9.25 20.58 -11.57
CA TYR A 127 10.03 20.94 -10.37
C TYR A 127 9.29 20.78 -9.03
N PRO A 128 8.04 21.26 -8.84
CA PRO A 128 7.36 21.12 -7.54
C PRO A 128 7.15 19.65 -7.13
N TYR A 129 6.94 18.75 -8.09
CA TYR A 129 6.74 17.32 -7.85
C TYR A 129 8.05 16.59 -7.54
N ILE A 130 9.16 17.00 -8.17
CA ILE A 130 10.50 16.51 -7.81
C ILE A 130 10.90 16.97 -6.41
N ILE A 131 10.62 18.24 -6.07
CA ILE A 131 10.86 18.77 -4.72
C ILE A 131 10.04 17.98 -3.69
N SER A 132 8.78 17.67 -4.00
CA SER A 132 7.93 16.81 -3.18
C SER A 132 8.56 15.43 -2.95
N LEU A 133 9.04 14.77 -4.01
CA LEU A 133 9.76 13.49 -3.91
C LEU A 133 11.00 13.58 -3.01
N LEU A 134 11.89 14.55 -3.25
CA LEU A 134 13.09 14.73 -2.45
C LEU A 134 12.77 15.05 -1.00
N PHE A 135 11.78 15.92 -0.77
CA PHE A 135 11.30 16.25 0.56
C PHE A 135 10.80 15.00 1.28
N THR A 136 9.94 14.17 0.66
CA THR A 136 9.43 12.95 1.29
C THR A 136 10.54 11.97 1.66
N LEU A 137 11.51 11.76 0.77
CA LEU A 137 12.68 10.92 1.04
C LEU A 137 13.48 11.42 2.26
N ILE A 138 13.86 12.69 2.27
CA ILE A 138 14.66 13.29 3.34
C ILE A 138 13.87 13.31 4.65
N PHE A 139 12.60 13.71 4.61
CA PHE A 139 11.72 13.78 5.76
C PHE A 139 11.60 12.42 6.45
N PHE A 140 11.28 11.36 5.70
CA PHE A 140 11.14 10.02 6.30
C PHE A 140 12.48 9.43 6.71
N PHE A 141 13.56 9.67 5.97
CA PHE A 141 14.89 9.26 6.38
C PHE A 141 15.25 9.84 7.76
N LEU A 142 15.11 11.16 7.92
CA LEU A 142 15.38 11.83 9.20
C LEU A 142 14.42 11.37 10.29
N LEU A 143 13.13 11.22 9.99
CA LEU A 143 12.12 10.78 10.95
C LEU A 143 12.46 9.39 11.49
N ILE A 144 12.83 8.44 10.63
CA ILE A 144 13.24 7.09 11.04
C ILE A 144 14.45 7.17 11.98
N GLN A 145 15.50 7.93 11.61
CA GLN A 145 16.70 8.07 12.43
C GLN A 145 16.39 8.70 13.80
N ILE A 146 15.59 9.77 13.84
CA ILE A 146 15.21 10.47 15.07
C ILE A 146 14.37 9.56 15.98
N THR A 147 13.38 8.87 15.41
CA THR A 147 12.51 7.97 16.18
C THR A 147 13.28 6.76 16.70
N GLN A 148 14.19 6.19 15.92
CA GLN A 148 15.06 5.11 16.37
C GLN A 148 16.00 5.58 17.49
N PHE A 149 16.56 6.78 17.39
CA PHE A 149 17.42 7.35 18.43
C PHE A 149 16.67 7.62 19.74
N LEU A 150 15.49 8.24 19.67
CA LEU A 150 14.72 8.66 20.85
C LEU A 150 13.93 7.51 21.50
N LEU A 151 13.26 6.70 20.69
CA LEU A 151 12.29 5.69 21.16
C LEU A 151 12.84 4.27 21.15
N LYS A 152 14.02 4.05 20.53
CA LYS A 152 14.68 2.75 20.39
C LYS A 152 13.76 1.66 19.81
N LYS A 153 12.76 2.08 19.04
CA LYS A 153 11.74 1.22 18.43
C LYS A 153 11.37 1.77 17.06
N GLU A 154 11.01 0.87 16.16
CA GLU A 154 10.43 1.22 14.87
C GLU A 154 9.00 1.72 15.09
N VAL A 155 8.79 3.03 14.91
CA VAL A 155 7.48 3.66 15.05
C VAL A 155 6.70 3.60 13.74
N PHE A 156 7.40 3.68 12.61
CA PHE A 156 6.83 3.62 11.27
C PHE A 156 7.13 2.30 10.60
N GLY A 157 6.13 1.73 9.93
CA GLY A 157 6.33 0.59 9.04
C GLY A 157 7.11 1.03 7.80
N MET A 158 8.22 0.35 7.50
CA MET A 158 9.02 0.66 6.32
C MET A 158 8.19 0.56 5.02
N GLY A 159 7.23 -0.37 4.97
CA GLY A 159 6.31 -0.49 3.84
C GLY A 159 5.46 0.76 3.60
N ASP A 160 4.96 1.39 4.67
CA ASP A 160 4.15 2.61 4.60
C ASP A 160 4.99 3.78 4.03
N VAL A 161 6.23 3.89 4.52
CA VAL A 161 7.18 4.92 4.09
C VAL A 161 7.50 4.78 2.60
N ILE A 162 7.81 3.57 2.13
CA ILE A 162 8.13 3.35 0.71
C ILE A 162 6.92 3.64 -0.18
N ILE A 163 5.70 3.32 0.27
CA ILE A 163 4.48 3.69 -0.49
C ILE A 163 4.31 5.20 -0.56
N LEU A 164 4.49 5.92 0.54
CA LEU A 164 4.40 7.39 0.59
C LEU A 164 5.42 8.05 -0.35
N VAL A 165 6.64 7.52 -0.39
CA VAL A 165 7.67 7.93 -1.36
C VAL A 165 7.26 7.57 -2.78
N ALA A 166 6.67 6.39 -3.00
CA ALA A 166 6.27 5.94 -4.33
C ALA A 166 5.18 6.81 -4.97
N ILE A 167 4.23 7.30 -4.15
CA ILE A 167 3.12 8.16 -4.59
C ILE A 167 3.47 9.65 -4.60
N SER A 168 4.54 10.08 -3.92
CA SER A 168 4.82 11.51 -3.76
C SER A 168 5.00 12.31 -5.06
N PRO A 169 5.49 11.73 -6.17
CA PRO A 169 5.56 12.45 -7.45
C PRO A 169 4.19 12.84 -8.03
N LEU A 170 3.07 12.31 -7.51
CA LEU A 170 1.72 12.71 -7.92
C LEU A 170 1.30 14.06 -7.33
N PHE A 171 1.97 14.52 -6.28
CA PHE A 171 1.50 15.59 -5.42
C PHE A 171 2.58 16.64 -5.20
N ARG A 172 2.15 17.89 -5.03
CA ARG A 172 3.01 18.97 -4.52
C ARG A 172 3.30 18.78 -3.04
N LEU A 173 4.24 19.56 -2.51
CA LEU A 173 4.68 19.44 -1.12
C LEU A 173 3.51 19.64 -0.14
N GLU A 174 2.67 20.66 -0.38
CA GLU A 174 1.53 20.96 0.48
C GLU A 174 0.52 19.81 0.51
N GLU A 175 0.30 19.19 -0.65
CA GLU A 175 -0.61 18.06 -0.83
C GLU A 175 -0.08 16.81 -0.13
N ILE A 176 1.24 16.56 -0.11
CA ILE A 176 1.83 15.47 0.66
C ILE A 176 1.69 15.67 2.16
N LEU A 177 1.90 16.89 2.64
CA LEU A 177 1.68 17.20 4.06
C LEU A 177 0.20 16.99 4.44
N LEU A 178 -0.71 17.43 3.57
CA LEU A 178 -2.14 17.23 3.74
C LEU A 178 -2.51 15.73 3.68
N LEU A 179 -1.86 14.96 2.80
CA LEU A 179 -2.04 13.51 2.70
C LEU A 179 -1.69 12.83 4.02
N LEU A 180 -0.52 13.15 4.57
CA LEU A 180 -0.06 12.63 5.85
C LEU A 180 -1.01 13.02 6.99
N LEU A 181 -1.50 14.25 6.97
CA LEU A 181 -2.47 14.73 7.95
C LEU A 181 -3.78 13.94 7.88
N ILE A 182 -4.36 13.77 6.69
CA ILE A 182 -5.63 13.04 6.51
C ILE A 182 -5.44 11.55 6.85
N ALA A 183 -4.36 10.92 6.41
CA ALA A 183 -4.05 9.53 6.73
C ALA A 183 -3.87 9.31 8.24
N SER A 184 -3.14 10.20 8.92
CA SER A 184 -2.94 10.09 10.38
C SER A 184 -4.22 10.37 11.17
N LEU A 185 -4.99 11.40 10.80
CA LEU A 185 -6.27 11.70 11.45
C LEU A 185 -7.29 10.58 11.26
N SER A 186 -7.41 10.03 10.05
CA SER A 186 -8.31 8.89 9.78
C SER A 186 -7.89 7.64 10.57
N GLY A 187 -6.59 7.37 10.66
CA GLY A 187 -6.04 6.31 11.51
C GLY A 187 -6.36 6.51 13.00
N LEU A 188 -6.21 7.74 13.51
CA LEU A 188 -6.54 8.09 14.90
C LEU A 188 -8.04 7.97 15.19
N ILE A 189 -8.90 8.43 14.27
CA ILE A 189 -10.36 8.29 14.38
C ILE A 189 -10.74 6.82 14.42
N PHE A 190 -10.17 5.99 13.53
CA PHE A 190 -10.40 4.56 13.51
C PHE A 190 -9.95 3.88 14.80
N ALA A 191 -8.73 4.18 15.27
CA ALA A 191 -8.19 3.61 16.51
C ALA A 191 -9.01 4.01 17.74
N SER A 192 -9.45 5.27 17.80
CA SER A 192 -10.32 5.78 18.87
C SER A 192 -11.69 5.12 18.84
N GLY A 193 -12.30 5.00 17.65
CA GLY A 193 -13.58 4.30 17.47
C GLY A 193 -13.50 2.83 17.87
N TYR A 194 -12.42 2.14 17.48
CA TYR A 194 -12.16 0.77 17.90
C TYR A 194 -12.07 0.65 19.42
N PHE A 195 -11.28 1.53 20.07
CA PHE A 195 -11.17 1.55 21.53
C PHE A 195 -12.51 1.83 22.22
N LEU A 196 -13.32 2.73 21.68
CA LEU A 196 -14.63 3.05 22.27
C LEU A 196 -15.59 1.86 22.22
N VAL A 197 -15.60 1.11 21.11
CA VAL A 197 -16.50 -0.03 20.88
C VAL A 197 -16.00 -1.31 21.56
N LYS A 198 -14.71 -1.62 21.42
CA LYS A 198 -14.13 -2.87 21.92
C LYS A 198 -13.51 -2.76 23.31
N LYS A 199 -13.27 -1.54 23.81
CA LYS A 199 -12.55 -1.27 25.07
C LYS A 199 -11.14 -1.86 25.12
N GLU A 200 -10.59 -2.20 23.96
CA GLU A 200 -9.26 -2.79 23.79
C GLU A 200 -8.37 -1.87 22.96
N LYS A 201 -7.08 -1.85 23.29
CA LYS A 201 -6.08 -1.11 22.52
C LYS A 201 -5.65 -1.95 21.32
N LEU A 202 -5.62 -1.34 20.14
CA LEU A 202 -5.03 -1.93 18.95
C LEU A 202 -3.52 -2.08 19.16
N THR A 203 -3.01 -3.29 18.97
CA THR A 203 -1.58 -3.59 19.07
C THR A 203 -0.82 -3.14 17.83
N LYS A 204 -1.45 -3.24 16.66
CA LYS A 204 -0.92 -2.79 15.38
C LYS A 204 -2.08 -2.30 14.51
N LEU A 205 -1.84 -1.23 13.77
CA LEU A 205 -2.80 -0.62 12.85
C LEU A 205 -2.23 -0.75 11.43
N PRO A 206 -2.97 -1.34 10.48
CA PRO A 206 -2.57 -1.32 9.07
C PRO A 206 -2.73 0.11 8.55
N PHE A 207 -1.65 0.74 8.09
CA PHE A 207 -1.67 2.18 7.76
C PHE A 207 -1.93 2.46 6.28
N ILE A 208 -1.66 1.49 5.38
CA ILE A 208 -1.90 1.63 3.94
C ILE A 208 -3.37 1.93 3.58
N PRO A 209 -4.40 1.39 4.26
CA PRO A 209 -5.77 1.77 4.01
C PRO A 209 -6.03 3.27 4.15
N PHE A 210 -5.38 3.92 5.13
CA PHE A 210 -5.51 5.35 5.37
C PHE A 210 -4.73 6.17 4.35
N ILE A 211 -3.55 5.71 3.93
CA ILE A 211 -2.80 6.29 2.81
C ILE A 211 -3.63 6.21 1.51
N SER A 212 -4.25 5.06 1.25
CA SER A 212 -5.08 4.80 0.07
C SER A 212 -6.35 5.65 0.05
N PHE A 213 -6.98 5.83 1.21
CA PHE A 213 -8.12 6.73 1.36
C PHE A 213 -7.71 8.19 1.13
N SER A 214 -6.60 8.63 1.74
CA SER A 214 -6.13 10.01 1.63
C SER A 214 -5.69 10.36 0.21
N THR A 215 -5.04 9.44 -0.50
CA THR A 215 -4.66 9.63 -1.91
C THR A 215 -5.87 9.81 -2.79
N LEU A 216 -6.88 8.93 -2.66
CA LEU A 216 -8.11 9.02 -3.42
C LEU A 216 -8.85 10.34 -3.13
N LEU A 217 -8.91 10.75 -1.87
CA LEU A 217 -9.59 11.99 -1.49
C LEU A 217 -8.88 13.21 -2.08
N LEU A 218 -7.55 13.29 -2.00
CA LEU A 218 -6.79 14.41 -2.59
C LEU A 218 -6.93 14.48 -4.11
N LEU A 219 -6.91 13.33 -4.79
CA LEU A 219 -7.10 13.28 -6.24
C LEU A 219 -8.48 13.78 -6.67
N ILE A 220 -9.51 13.68 -5.82
CA ILE A 220 -10.87 14.16 -6.11
C ILE A 220 -11.02 15.65 -5.81
N ILE A 221 -10.30 16.17 -4.80
CA ILE A 221 -10.38 17.58 -4.42
C ILE A 221 -9.59 18.47 -5.38
N ASN A 222 -8.48 17.96 -5.92
CA ASN A 222 -7.62 18.64 -6.87
C ASN A 222 -8.06 18.44 -8.33
#